data_AF-A0AA43E0W3-F1
#
_entry.id   AF-A0AA43E0W3-F1
#
_cell.length_a   1.000
_cell.length_b   1.000
_cell.length_c   1.000
_cell.angle_alpha   90.00
_cell.angle_beta   90.00
_cell.angle_gamma   90.00
#
_symmetry.space_group_name_H-M   'P 1'
#
loop_
_entity.id
_entity.type
_entity.pdbx_description
1 polymer ?
#
loop_
_entity_poly.entity_id
_entity_poly.type
_entity_poly.pdbx_seq_one_letter_code
_entity_poly.pdbx_strand_id
1 'polypeptide(L)'
;MIQTNIHGGFKGTPPEGTALADILNKLQDGATYTRLAVLGGAKSGMLIGTENGEDAQLPKELSQHAPPSSAVINGGYFVHKEKLRIDGNPDGVSAEKSYLGRPVGLTATRTDHVPVAPAWEHDNGQLRFANGQVAVTSGPMLALSGQQTKLGNADRFQYRLEGKDNPLNKLAGALTHACDANERAALSVLHDESNAPSDAVFHTLTANGQRSKGVKMEDWQTITGVGADPSGTRKGVTKNAQVSTLNLDGGGSVFLGIRNEQGVTQIARGGDPKEDVRPVANVIAANSTVGGKQ
;
A
#
# COMPACT_ATOMS: atom_id res chain seq x y z
N MET A 1 18.46 -5.97 -4.01
CA MET A 1 16.97 -6.01 -4.04
C MET A 1 16.54 -7.38 -4.53
N ILE A 2 15.49 -7.96 -3.97
CA ILE A 2 15.00 -9.29 -4.36
C ILE A 2 13.57 -9.14 -4.87
N GLN A 3 13.35 -9.47 -6.15
CA GLN A 3 12.03 -9.49 -6.77
C GLN A 3 11.44 -10.90 -6.73
N THR A 4 10.15 -11.02 -6.47
CA THR A 4 9.41 -12.27 -6.62
C THR A 4 8.03 -11.99 -7.19
N ASN A 5 7.64 -12.78 -8.19
CA ASN A 5 6.30 -12.78 -8.77
C ASN A 5 5.66 -14.15 -8.54
N ILE A 6 4.42 -14.17 -8.05
CA ILE A 6 3.62 -15.38 -7.87
C ILE A 6 2.31 -15.18 -8.63
N HIS A 7 2.06 -16.04 -9.61
CA HIS A 7 0.88 -15.97 -10.46
C HIS A 7 -0.19 -16.93 -9.93
N GLY A 8 -1.41 -16.43 -9.73
CA GLY A 8 -2.58 -17.26 -9.48
C GLY A 8 -2.91 -18.13 -10.69
N GLY A 9 -3.65 -19.22 -10.46
CA GLY A 9 -3.92 -20.22 -11.50
C GLY A 9 -2.73 -21.13 -11.82
N PHE A 10 -1.71 -21.16 -10.96
CA PHE A 10 -0.59 -22.10 -11.05
C PHE A 10 -1.11 -23.55 -11.10
N LYS A 11 -0.69 -24.32 -12.11
CA LYS A 11 -1.20 -25.68 -12.40
C LYS A 11 -0.50 -26.80 -11.63
N GLY A 12 0.38 -26.48 -10.68
CA GLY A 12 1.02 -27.46 -9.79
C GLY A 12 0.53 -27.34 -8.36
N THR A 13 0.73 -28.38 -7.57
CA THR A 13 0.49 -28.34 -6.12
C THR A 13 1.76 -27.83 -5.44
N PRO A 14 1.78 -26.61 -4.87
CA PRO A 14 2.92 -26.16 -4.08
C PRO A 14 3.04 -27.05 -2.83
N PRO A 15 4.25 -27.30 -2.30
CA PRO A 15 4.40 -28.09 -1.09
C PRO A 15 3.63 -27.45 0.08
N GLU A 16 2.84 -28.25 0.79
CA GLU A 16 2.05 -27.78 1.92
C GLU A 16 2.93 -27.17 3.02
N GLY A 17 2.40 -26.17 3.74
CA GLY A 17 3.12 -25.48 4.80
C GLY A 17 4.26 -24.56 4.31
N THR A 18 4.34 -24.29 3.00
CA THR A 18 5.29 -23.30 2.46
C THR A 18 4.66 -21.94 2.26
N ALA A 19 5.46 -20.88 2.36
CA ALA A 19 5.03 -19.52 2.04
C ALA A 19 4.45 -19.38 0.61
N LEU A 20 4.94 -20.18 -0.34
CA LEU A 20 4.40 -20.22 -1.69
C LEU A 20 2.97 -20.79 -1.70
N ALA A 21 2.72 -21.89 -0.99
CA ALA A 21 1.38 -22.47 -0.85
C ALA A 21 0.41 -21.50 -0.16
N ASP A 22 0.86 -20.87 0.94
CA ASP A 22 0.03 -19.92 1.69
C ASP A 22 -0.41 -18.72 0.84
N ILE A 23 0.47 -18.22 -0.03
CA ILE A 23 0.13 -17.13 -0.95
C ILE A 23 -0.76 -17.66 -2.09
N LEU A 24 -0.38 -18.75 -2.76
CA LEU A 24 -1.13 -19.27 -3.91
C LEU A 24 -2.57 -19.65 -3.55
N ASN A 25 -2.81 -20.20 -2.37
CA ASN A 25 -4.15 -20.57 -1.89
C ASN A 25 -5.09 -19.36 -1.71
N LYS A 26 -4.54 -18.15 -1.71
CA LYS A 26 -5.30 -16.89 -1.59
C LYS A 26 -5.41 -16.12 -2.91
N LEU A 27 -4.62 -16.49 -3.93
CA LEU A 27 -4.66 -15.84 -5.23
C LEU A 27 -5.72 -16.47 -6.13
N GLN A 28 -6.49 -15.62 -6.82
CA GLN A 28 -7.38 -16.08 -7.87
C GLN A 28 -6.62 -16.25 -9.20
N ASP A 29 -7.17 -17.08 -10.10
CA ASP A 29 -6.64 -17.20 -11.46
C ASP A 29 -6.67 -15.85 -12.19
N GLY A 30 -5.52 -15.48 -12.78
CA GLY A 30 -5.30 -14.19 -13.42
C GLY A 30 -4.83 -13.06 -12.49
N ALA A 31 -4.71 -13.29 -11.17
CA ALA A 31 -4.05 -12.36 -10.26
C ALA A 31 -2.54 -12.61 -10.22
N THR A 32 -1.74 -11.57 -10.00
CA THR A 32 -0.30 -11.68 -9.77
C THR A 32 0.06 -10.92 -8.50
N TYR A 33 0.67 -11.62 -7.55
CA TYR A 33 1.34 -11.01 -6.41
C TYR A 33 2.79 -10.73 -6.77
N THR A 34 3.22 -9.49 -6.60
CA THR A 34 4.61 -9.07 -6.77
C THR A 34 5.13 -8.51 -5.47
N ARG A 35 6.35 -8.94 -5.08
CA ARG A 35 7.10 -8.32 -3.98
C ARG A 35 8.48 -7.88 -4.40
N LEU A 36 8.92 -6.73 -3.88
CA LEU A 36 10.29 -6.27 -3.91
C LEU A 36 10.80 -6.11 -2.47
N ALA A 37 11.76 -6.95 -2.08
CA ALA A 37 12.46 -6.79 -0.80
C ALA A 37 13.72 -5.92 -1.01
N VAL A 38 13.79 -4.82 -0.26
CA VAL A 38 14.87 -3.85 -0.27
C VAL A 38 15.64 -3.99 1.04
N LEU A 39 16.80 -4.66 0.97
CA LEU A 39 17.67 -4.90 2.13
C LEU A 39 18.22 -3.57 2.65
N GLY A 40 18.01 -3.27 3.94
CA GLY A 40 18.32 -1.96 4.52
C GLY A 40 17.36 -0.83 4.11
N GLY A 41 16.32 -1.13 3.31
CA GLY A 41 15.43 -0.15 2.71
C GLY A 41 14.58 0.62 3.71
N ALA A 42 14.42 0.14 4.94
CA ALA A 42 13.69 0.88 5.97
C ALA A 42 14.42 2.15 6.41
N LYS A 43 15.76 2.18 6.29
CA LYS A 43 16.58 3.34 6.68
C LYS A 43 16.66 4.42 5.59
N SER A 44 16.47 4.02 4.34
CA SER A 44 16.53 4.90 3.17
C SER A 44 15.16 5.29 2.62
N GLY A 45 14.09 4.76 3.21
CA GLY A 45 12.73 5.04 2.80
C GLY A 45 12.46 6.55 2.76
N MET A 46 11.83 7.00 1.67
CA MET A 46 11.41 8.38 1.47
C MET A 46 10.04 8.44 0.79
N LEU A 47 9.33 9.53 1.01
CA LEU A 47 8.08 9.83 0.36
C LEU A 47 8.34 10.98 -0.60
N ILE A 48 7.89 10.80 -1.83
CA ILE A 48 7.94 11.80 -2.87
C ILE A 48 6.49 12.13 -3.21
N GLY A 49 6.11 13.39 -3.03
CA GLY A 49 4.76 13.86 -3.26
C GLY A 49 4.75 15.07 -4.19
N THR A 50 3.56 15.43 -4.64
CA THR A 50 3.31 16.71 -5.33
C THR A 50 3.41 17.89 -4.35
N GLU A 51 3.44 19.12 -4.85
CA GLU A 51 3.44 20.30 -4.00
C GLU A 51 2.03 20.63 -3.46
N ASN A 52 1.97 21.56 -2.51
CA ASN A 52 0.69 22.07 -1.98
C ASN A 52 -0.15 22.70 -3.11
N GLY A 53 -1.43 22.40 -3.13
CA GLY A 53 -2.36 22.86 -4.17
C GLY A 53 -2.25 22.13 -5.52
N GLU A 54 -1.27 21.26 -5.72
CA GLU A 54 -1.13 20.51 -6.97
C GLU A 54 -2.05 19.29 -7.05
N ASP A 55 -2.47 18.99 -8.28
CA ASP A 55 -3.15 17.75 -8.64
C ASP A 55 -2.19 16.55 -8.56
N ALA A 56 -2.76 15.34 -8.49
CA ALA A 56 -2.01 14.10 -8.55
C ALA A 56 -1.24 13.97 -9.89
N GLN A 57 -0.06 13.35 -9.85
CA GLN A 57 0.83 13.17 -11.03
C GLN A 57 1.06 11.70 -11.34
N LEU A 58 1.59 11.38 -12.53
CA LEU A 58 1.86 9.98 -12.86
C LEU A 58 2.91 9.41 -11.91
N PRO A 59 2.74 8.16 -11.41
CA PRO A 59 3.71 7.56 -10.50
C PRO A 59 5.14 7.54 -11.06
N LYS A 60 5.29 7.37 -12.38
CA LYS A 60 6.60 7.38 -13.07
C LYS A 60 7.30 8.74 -13.05
N GLU A 61 6.54 9.84 -13.05
CA GLU A 61 7.05 11.22 -13.00
C GLU A 61 7.55 11.53 -11.59
N LEU A 62 6.72 11.26 -10.58
CA LEU A 62 7.12 11.38 -9.17
C LEU A 62 8.36 10.51 -8.87
N SER A 63 8.37 9.27 -9.40
CA SER A 63 9.49 8.35 -9.23
C SER A 63 10.82 8.84 -9.83
N GLN A 64 10.83 9.88 -10.68
CA GLN A 64 12.08 10.47 -11.19
C GLN A 64 12.90 11.14 -10.09
N HIS A 65 12.24 11.63 -9.03
CA HIS A 65 12.90 12.29 -7.90
C HIS A 65 13.47 11.29 -6.88
N ALA A 66 13.24 9.99 -7.06
CA ALA A 66 13.88 8.97 -6.25
C ALA A 66 15.35 8.81 -6.66
N PRO A 67 16.27 8.50 -5.72
CA PRO A 67 17.63 8.13 -6.05
C PRO A 67 17.67 6.95 -7.04
N PRO A 68 18.65 6.88 -7.96
CA PRO A 68 18.88 5.69 -8.76
C PRO A 68 19.03 4.43 -7.89
N SER A 69 18.60 3.29 -8.45
CA SER A 69 18.53 1.99 -7.76
C SER A 69 17.49 1.89 -6.64
N SER A 70 16.47 2.76 -6.63
CA SER A 70 15.35 2.69 -5.69
C SER A 70 14.23 1.80 -6.20
N ALA A 71 13.65 0.99 -5.31
CA ALA A 71 12.29 0.49 -5.52
C ALA A 71 11.32 1.64 -5.28
N VAL A 72 10.21 1.67 -6.02
CA VAL A 72 9.14 2.65 -5.84
C VAL A 72 7.79 1.97 -5.85
N ILE A 73 6.91 2.34 -4.92
CA ILE A 73 5.51 1.93 -4.84
C ILE A 73 4.62 3.16 -4.73
N ASN A 74 3.36 3.10 -5.18
CA ASN A 74 2.39 4.16 -4.91
C ASN A 74 2.23 4.40 -3.40
N GLY A 75 1.82 5.60 -3.01
CA GLY A 75 1.66 5.96 -1.60
C GLY A 75 0.22 5.89 -1.09
N GLY A 76 -0.08 6.75 -0.12
CA GLY A 76 -1.34 6.75 0.63
C GLY A 76 -2.53 7.30 -0.14
N TYR A 77 -3.69 7.33 0.53
CA TYR A 77 -4.92 7.86 -0.07
C TYR A 77 -4.83 9.37 -0.27
N PHE A 78 -5.61 9.85 -1.24
CA PHE A 78 -5.78 11.26 -1.53
C PHE A 78 -7.22 11.53 -2.00
N VAL A 79 -7.60 12.79 -2.01
CA VAL A 79 -8.88 13.24 -2.56
C VAL A 79 -8.80 13.13 -4.08
N HIS A 80 -9.36 12.04 -4.63
CA HIS A 80 -9.24 11.71 -6.05
C HIS A 80 -10.41 12.20 -6.92
N LYS A 81 -11.48 12.75 -6.30
CA LYS A 81 -12.63 13.33 -6.99
C LYS A 81 -13.38 14.32 -6.10
N GLU A 82 -14.16 15.18 -6.74
CA GLU A 82 -15.04 16.12 -6.07
C GLU A 82 -16.16 15.39 -5.30
N LYS A 83 -16.82 16.13 -4.40
CA LYS A 83 -17.97 15.68 -3.59
C LYS A 83 -17.66 14.59 -2.55
N LEU A 84 -16.38 14.26 -2.35
CA LEU A 84 -15.95 13.49 -1.19
C LEU A 84 -16.02 14.37 0.06
N ARG A 85 -16.58 13.87 1.16
CA ARG A 85 -16.60 14.56 2.45
C ARG A 85 -15.21 14.55 3.07
N ILE A 86 -14.78 15.73 3.52
CA ILE A 86 -13.40 16.00 3.96
C ILE A 86 -13.23 15.88 5.48
N ASP A 87 -14.28 16.15 6.25
CA ASP A 87 -14.25 16.24 7.72
C ASP A 87 -14.98 15.10 8.42
N GLY A 88 -15.48 14.12 7.66
CA GLY A 88 -16.25 12.99 8.20
C GLY A 88 -17.65 13.33 8.72
N ASN A 89 -18.09 14.60 8.65
CA ASN A 89 -19.41 15.02 9.08
C ASN A 89 -20.43 14.83 7.93
N PRO A 90 -21.61 14.22 8.17
CA PRO A 90 -22.66 14.10 7.16
C PRO A 90 -23.08 15.42 6.50
N ASP A 91 -23.05 16.52 7.24
CA ASP A 91 -23.36 17.88 6.76
C ASP A 91 -22.10 18.71 6.52
N GLY A 92 -20.95 18.05 6.51
CA GLY A 92 -19.63 18.66 6.44
C GLY A 92 -19.19 19.08 5.05
N VAL A 93 -17.97 19.61 4.99
CA VAL A 93 -17.40 20.16 3.76
C VAL A 93 -17.15 19.05 2.75
N SER A 94 -17.70 19.23 1.56
CA SER A 94 -17.43 18.38 0.41
C SER A 94 -16.26 18.93 -0.40
N ALA A 95 -15.43 18.03 -0.92
CA ALA A 95 -14.29 18.33 -1.76
C ALA A 95 -14.74 19.08 -3.02
N GLU A 96 -14.22 20.28 -3.19
CA GLU A 96 -14.25 21.01 -4.45
C GLU A 96 -13.01 20.67 -5.28
N LYS A 97 -12.91 21.20 -6.49
CA LYS A 97 -11.74 21.01 -7.37
C LYS A 97 -10.42 21.33 -6.69
N SER A 98 -10.40 22.37 -5.83
CA SER A 98 -9.22 22.80 -5.06
C SER A 98 -8.73 21.79 -4.01
N TYR A 99 -9.50 20.72 -3.75
CA TYR A 99 -9.12 19.64 -2.86
C TYR A 99 -8.48 18.46 -3.58
N LEU A 100 -8.59 18.36 -4.91
CA LEU A 100 -8.05 17.23 -5.66
C LEU A 100 -6.53 17.13 -5.45
N GLY A 101 -6.04 15.90 -5.37
CA GLY A 101 -4.62 15.62 -5.10
C GLY A 101 -4.19 15.75 -3.63
N ARG A 102 -5.00 16.37 -2.75
CA ARG A 102 -4.64 16.49 -1.33
C ARG A 102 -4.58 15.11 -0.65
N PRO A 103 -3.48 14.77 0.04
CA PRO A 103 -3.37 13.53 0.81
C PRO A 103 -4.42 13.45 1.91
N VAL A 104 -4.86 12.23 2.23
CA VAL A 104 -5.70 11.95 3.39
C VAL A 104 -4.81 11.56 4.57
N GLY A 105 -4.83 12.38 5.60
CA GLY A 105 -3.97 12.28 6.78
C GLY A 105 -2.62 12.96 6.59
N LEU A 106 -1.89 13.07 7.71
CA LEU A 106 -0.57 13.72 7.76
C LEU A 106 0.43 13.04 6.82
N THR A 107 1.26 13.86 6.17
CA THR A 107 2.36 13.40 5.33
C THR A 107 3.53 14.38 5.39
N ALA A 108 4.75 13.90 5.12
CA ALA A 108 5.96 14.72 5.15
C ALA A 108 6.06 15.74 3.99
N THR A 109 5.30 15.56 2.92
CA THR A 109 5.48 16.32 1.66
C THR A 109 4.47 17.45 1.47
N ARG A 110 3.32 17.39 2.15
CA ARG A 110 2.22 18.35 1.98
C ARG A 110 1.61 18.76 3.31
N THR A 111 1.38 20.05 3.47
CA THR A 111 0.74 20.63 4.67
C THR A 111 -0.75 20.86 4.49
N ASP A 112 -1.25 20.82 3.26
CA ASP A 112 -2.66 21.02 2.91
C ASP A 112 -3.49 19.72 2.87
N HIS A 113 -2.99 18.67 3.52
CA HIS A 113 -3.70 17.40 3.67
C HIS A 113 -5.07 17.57 4.32
N VAL A 114 -5.96 16.62 4.03
CA VAL A 114 -7.27 16.52 4.69
C VAL A 114 -7.20 15.55 5.87
N PRO A 115 -7.99 15.70 6.94
CA PRO A 115 -7.93 14.77 8.06
C PRO A 115 -8.40 13.37 7.65
N VAL A 116 -7.94 12.35 8.37
CA VAL A 116 -8.56 11.02 8.31
C VAL A 116 -9.95 11.15 8.91
N ALA A 117 -10.98 10.68 8.21
CA ALA A 117 -12.34 10.75 8.74
C ALA A 117 -12.47 9.90 10.03
N PRO A 118 -13.22 10.35 11.05
CA PRO A 118 -13.34 9.66 12.34
C PRO A 118 -13.71 8.17 12.26
N ALA A 119 -14.50 7.80 11.25
CA ALA A 119 -14.89 6.41 10.99
C ALA A 119 -13.71 5.46 10.70
N TRP A 120 -12.53 5.99 10.36
CA TRP A 120 -11.34 5.25 9.95
C TRP A 120 -10.10 5.55 10.78
N GLU A 121 -10.19 6.42 11.79
CA GLU A 121 -9.03 6.87 12.57
C GLU A 121 -8.27 5.69 13.20
N HIS A 122 -9.01 4.73 13.76
CA HIS A 122 -8.41 3.55 14.41
C HIS A 122 -7.90 2.49 13.44
N ASP A 123 -8.28 2.57 12.16
CA ASP A 123 -7.81 1.62 11.14
C ASP A 123 -6.61 2.14 10.39
N ASN A 124 -6.48 3.47 10.27
CA ASN A 124 -5.33 4.08 9.62
C ASN A 124 -4.10 3.96 10.52
N GLY A 125 -2.95 3.93 9.87
CA GLY A 125 -1.66 3.98 10.52
C GLY A 125 -0.71 4.91 9.79
N GLN A 126 0.47 5.06 10.36
CA GLN A 126 1.49 5.96 9.86
C GLN A 126 2.79 5.20 9.67
N LEU A 127 3.42 5.41 8.53
CA LEU A 127 4.84 5.13 8.37
C LEU A 127 5.62 6.37 8.79
N ARG A 128 6.72 6.17 9.50
CA ARG A 128 7.63 7.25 9.91
C ARG A 128 9.02 7.02 9.35
N PHE A 129 9.70 8.09 8.99
CA PHE A 129 11.12 8.01 8.65
C PHE A 129 11.99 7.90 9.91
N ALA A 130 13.27 7.60 9.73
CA ALA A 130 14.23 7.48 10.83
C ALA A 130 14.34 8.76 11.71
N ASN A 131 14.00 9.93 11.17
CA ASN A 131 13.96 11.19 11.92
C ASN A 131 12.67 11.39 12.75
N GLY A 132 11.76 10.40 12.77
CA GLY A 132 10.50 10.42 13.52
C GLY A 132 9.33 11.14 12.83
N GLN A 133 9.56 11.81 11.70
CA GLN A 133 8.49 12.48 10.94
C GLN A 133 7.54 11.47 10.30
N VAL A 134 6.25 11.79 10.26
CA VAL A 134 5.25 11.00 9.55
C VAL A 134 5.51 11.11 8.06
N ALA A 135 5.93 10.01 7.45
CA ALA A 135 6.11 9.91 6.01
C ALA A 135 4.76 9.95 5.32
N VAL A 136 3.92 8.96 5.61
CA VAL A 136 2.62 8.74 4.98
C VAL A 136 1.63 8.22 6.00
N THR A 137 0.39 8.72 5.92
CA THR A 137 -0.78 8.15 6.57
C THR A 137 -1.56 7.34 5.54
N SER A 138 -1.93 6.11 5.88
CA SER A 138 -2.79 5.28 5.03
C SER A 138 -3.44 4.18 5.84
N GLY A 139 -4.21 3.31 5.20
CA GLY A 139 -4.94 2.29 5.91
C GLY A 139 -5.65 1.25 5.04
N PRO A 140 -6.14 0.17 5.66
CA PRO A 140 -5.97 -0.11 7.08
C PRO A 140 -4.54 -0.61 7.41
N MET A 141 -4.14 -0.49 8.68
CA MET A 141 -2.98 -1.20 9.22
C MET A 141 -3.26 -2.71 9.11
N LEU A 142 -2.36 -3.44 8.46
CA LEU A 142 -2.48 -4.89 8.24
C LEU A 142 -1.71 -5.66 9.30
N ALA A 143 -0.58 -5.15 9.77
CA ALA A 143 0.13 -5.74 10.88
C ALA A 143 0.85 -4.66 11.68
N LEU A 144 0.83 -4.77 13.00
CA LEU A 144 1.61 -3.92 13.88
C LEU A 144 2.47 -4.80 14.78
N SER A 145 3.79 -4.62 14.72
CA SER A 145 4.72 -5.41 15.54
C SER A 145 4.53 -6.93 15.36
N GLY A 146 4.31 -7.37 14.13
CA GLY A 146 4.11 -8.77 13.76
C GLY A 146 2.71 -9.32 14.07
N GLN A 147 1.86 -8.57 14.77
CA GLN A 147 0.48 -8.97 15.05
C GLN A 147 -0.45 -8.47 13.94
N GLN A 148 -1.24 -9.37 13.36
CA GLN A 148 -2.28 -8.99 12.43
C GLN A 148 -3.31 -8.10 13.13
N THR A 149 -3.58 -6.94 12.56
CA THR A 149 -4.63 -6.05 13.05
C THR A 149 -5.98 -6.60 12.61
N LYS A 150 -6.87 -6.90 13.55
CA LYS A 150 -8.17 -7.48 13.20
C LYS A 150 -8.98 -6.51 12.33
N LEU A 151 -9.12 -6.83 11.06
CA LEU A 151 -10.10 -6.20 10.18
C LEU A 151 -11.43 -6.87 10.48
N GLY A 152 -12.26 -6.20 11.29
CA GLY A 152 -13.58 -6.74 11.60
C GLY A 152 -14.41 -6.88 10.33
N ASN A 153 -15.21 -7.95 10.24
CA ASN A 153 -16.31 -8.04 9.25
C ASN A 153 -17.50 -7.16 9.70
N ALA A 154 -17.22 -5.88 9.92
CA ALA A 154 -18.22 -4.88 10.25
C ALA A 154 -18.71 -4.25 8.94
N ASP A 155 -20.02 -4.03 8.84
CA ASP A 155 -20.71 -3.40 7.69
C ASP A 155 -20.01 -2.13 7.17
N ARG A 156 -19.30 -1.41 8.04
CA ARG A 156 -18.48 -0.25 7.65
C ARG A 156 -17.44 -0.56 6.56
N PHE A 157 -16.88 -1.76 6.47
CA PHE A 157 -15.88 -2.13 5.47
C PHE A 157 -16.45 -2.66 4.15
N GLN A 158 -17.77 -2.68 3.99
CA GLN A 158 -18.44 -3.13 2.78
C GLN A 158 -18.85 -1.96 1.91
N TYR A 159 -18.64 -2.08 0.59
CA TYR A 159 -18.94 -1.00 -0.36
C TYR A 159 -20.45 -0.83 -0.54
N ARG A 160 -21.20 -1.94 -0.42
CA ARG A 160 -22.66 -1.94 -0.45
C ARG A 160 -23.23 -2.62 0.77
N LEU A 161 -24.27 -2.03 1.33
CA LEU A 161 -25.10 -2.58 2.39
C LEU A 161 -26.50 -2.81 1.83
N GLU A 162 -26.96 -4.07 1.86
CA GLU A 162 -28.29 -4.45 1.35
C GLU A 162 -28.57 -3.94 -0.07
N GLY A 163 -27.55 -3.99 -0.95
CA GLY A 163 -27.64 -3.55 -2.34
C GLY A 163 -27.56 -2.04 -2.56
N LYS A 164 -27.42 -1.23 -1.51
CA LYS A 164 -27.24 0.23 -1.60
C LYS A 164 -25.80 0.62 -1.30
N ASP A 165 -25.34 1.73 -1.88
CA ASP A 165 -24.01 2.26 -1.56
C ASP A 165 -23.90 2.58 -0.07
N ASN A 166 -22.81 2.11 0.54
CA ASN A 166 -22.49 2.46 1.92
C ASN A 166 -22.29 3.98 2.02
N PRO A 167 -22.98 4.70 2.93
CA PRO A 167 -22.80 6.14 3.11
C PRO A 167 -21.35 6.56 3.35
N LEU A 168 -20.53 5.67 3.92
CA LEU A 168 -19.12 5.88 4.17
C LEU A 168 -18.27 5.93 2.88
N ASN A 169 -18.79 5.46 1.72
CA ASN A 169 -18.14 5.59 0.41
C ASN A 169 -17.90 7.05 0.01
N LYS A 170 -18.65 7.97 0.61
CA LYS A 170 -18.54 9.41 0.35
C LYS A 170 -17.40 10.06 1.11
N LEU A 171 -16.75 9.37 2.06
CA LEU A 171 -15.64 9.93 2.82
C LEU A 171 -14.34 9.89 2.01
N ALA A 172 -13.52 10.94 2.10
CA ALA A 172 -12.16 10.88 1.58
C ALA A 172 -11.36 9.77 2.31
N GLY A 173 -10.63 8.95 1.56
CA GLY A 173 -9.89 7.80 2.11
C GLY A 173 -10.78 6.66 2.62
N ALA A 174 -12.00 6.51 2.08
CA ALA A 174 -12.92 5.46 2.50
C ALA A 174 -12.33 4.05 2.39
N LEU A 175 -12.46 3.27 3.47
CA LEU A 175 -12.00 1.88 3.56
C LEU A 175 -13.10 0.85 3.25
N THR A 176 -14.27 1.29 2.80
CA THR A 176 -15.43 0.45 2.45
C THR A 176 -15.16 -0.56 1.33
N HIS A 177 -14.04 -0.44 0.63
CA HIS A 177 -13.62 -1.38 -0.40
C HIS A 177 -12.78 -2.55 0.17
N ALA A 178 -12.59 -2.63 1.49
CA ALA A 178 -11.77 -3.66 2.14
C ALA A 178 -12.40 -5.06 2.05
N CYS A 179 -13.74 -5.17 2.10
CA CYS A 179 -14.44 -6.45 1.97
C CYS A 179 -14.59 -6.93 0.52
N ASP A 180 -14.28 -6.08 -0.46
CA ASP A 180 -14.36 -6.42 -1.88
C ASP A 180 -13.03 -6.97 -2.42
N ALA A 181 -13.11 -7.84 -3.41
CA ALA A 181 -11.93 -8.20 -4.20
C ALA A 181 -11.44 -6.97 -4.96
N ASN A 182 -10.14 -6.66 -4.85
CA ASN A 182 -9.53 -5.55 -5.57
C ASN A 182 -8.03 -5.78 -5.76
N GLU A 183 -7.43 -4.97 -6.63
CA GLU A 183 -5.98 -4.82 -6.74
C GLU A 183 -5.47 -4.04 -5.52
N ARG A 184 -4.32 -4.45 -4.98
CA ARG A 184 -3.83 -3.99 -3.67
C ARG A 184 -2.37 -3.54 -3.74
N ALA A 185 -2.02 -2.62 -2.85
CA ALA A 185 -0.66 -2.19 -2.58
C ALA A 185 -0.44 -2.14 -1.07
N ALA A 186 0.76 -2.51 -0.60
CA ALA A 186 1.13 -2.41 0.80
C ALA A 186 2.64 -2.27 0.94
N LEU A 187 3.05 -1.75 2.09
CA LEU A 187 4.44 -1.64 2.49
C LEU A 187 4.63 -2.28 3.85
N SER A 188 5.55 -3.22 3.92
CA SER A 188 6.02 -3.79 5.18
C SER A 188 7.38 -3.20 5.55
N VAL A 189 7.49 -2.69 6.77
CA VAL A 189 8.75 -2.30 7.40
C VAL A 189 9.13 -3.37 8.39
N LEU A 190 10.32 -3.93 8.21
CA LEU A 190 10.84 -4.96 9.08
C LEU A 190 11.81 -4.35 10.09
N HIS A 191 11.84 -4.86 11.31
CA HIS A 191 12.78 -4.48 12.35
C HIS A 191 13.74 -5.63 12.67
N ASP A 192 14.92 -5.31 13.18
CA ASP A 192 15.89 -6.30 13.65
C ASP A 192 15.64 -6.68 15.13
N GLU A 193 16.53 -7.49 15.73
CA GLU A 193 16.41 -7.95 17.12
C GLU A 193 16.47 -6.81 18.14
N SER A 194 17.06 -5.67 17.77
CA SER A 194 17.09 -4.45 18.59
C SER A 194 15.85 -3.57 18.39
N ASN A 195 14.87 -4.04 17.61
CA ASN A 195 13.69 -3.29 17.18
C ASN A 195 14.03 -2.06 16.31
N ALA A 196 15.22 -2.03 15.70
CA ALA A 196 15.59 -0.97 14.76
C ALA A 196 15.07 -1.30 13.34
N PRO A 197 14.57 -0.31 12.59
CA PRO A 197 14.16 -0.54 11.20
C PRO A 197 15.31 -1.09 10.34
N SER A 198 15.03 -2.18 9.62
CA SER A 198 16.00 -2.95 8.83
C SER A 198 15.63 -2.92 7.35
N ASP A 199 14.71 -3.76 6.93
CA ASP A 199 14.34 -3.96 5.53
C ASP A 199 12.98 -3.34 5.23
N ALA A 200 12.75 -3.01 3.97
CA ALA A 200 11.43 -2.64 3.46
C ALA A 200 10.98 -3.65 2.40
N VAL A 201 9.72 -4.07 2.44
CA VAL A 201 9.14 -4.96 1.44
C VAL A 201 7.92 -4.30 0.81
N PHE A 202 7.98 -4.12 -0.49
CA PHE A 202 6.95 -3.46 -1.28
C PHE A 202 6.09 -4.55 -1.90
N HIS A 203 4.79 -4.49 -1.66
CA HIS A 203 3.83 -5.53 -2.04
C HIS A 203 2.81 -4.97 -3.00
N THR A 204 2.55 -5.67 -4.11
CA THR A 204 1.39 -5.41 -4.96
C THR A 204 0.67 -6.69 -5.32
N LEU A 205 -0.63 -6.56 -5.54
CA LEU A 205 -1.46 -7.58 -6.19
C LEU A 205 -2.22 -6.92 -7.33
N THR A 206 -1.97 -7.40 -8.55
CA THR A 206 -2.58 -6.87 -9.78
C THR A 206 -3.37 -7.95 -10.50
N ALA A 207 -4.37 -7.52 -11.26
CA ALA A 207 -5.29 -8.39 -11.98
C ALA A 207 -5.73 -7.76 -13.33
N ASN A 208 -4.89 -6.88 -13.89
CA ASN A 208 -5.14 -6.20 -15.17
C ASN A 208 -6.51 -5.49 -15.20
N GLY A 209 -6.88 -4.83 -14.09
CA GLY A 209 -8.15 -4.12 -13.93
C GLY A 209 -9.36 -5.02 -13.62
N GLN A 210 -9.21 -6.35 -13.61
CA GLN A 210 -10.27 -7.29 -13.24
C GLN A 210 -10.38 -7.39 -11.72
N ARG A 211 -10.99 -6.38 -11.09
CA ARG A 211 -11.09 -6.28 -9.62
C ARG A 211 -11.64 -7.54 -8.94
N SER A 212 -12.58 -8.24 -9.58
CA SER A 212 -13.14 -9.49 -9.07
C SER A 212 -12.11 -10.60 -8.88
N LYS A 213 -11.01 -10.58 -9.64
CA LYS A 213 -9.86 -11.48 -9.51
C LYS A 213 -8.84 -11.03 -8.47
N GLY A 214 -9.01 -9.84 -7.92
CA GLY A 214 -8.21 -9.36 -6.80
C GLY A 214 -8.50 -10.14 -5.52
N VAL A 215 -8.10 -9.56 -4.39
CA VAL A 215 -8.33 -10.17 -3.07
C VAL A 215 -9.01 -9.20 -2.11
N LYS A 216 -9.73 -9.77 -1.15
CA LYS A 216 -10.25 -9.05 0.01
C LYS A 216 -9.09 -8.67 0.94
N MET A 217 -9.31 -7.70 1.81
CA MET A 217 -8.25 -7.21 2.69
C MET A 217 -7.75 -8.26 3.69
N GLU A 218 -8.60 -9.20 4.13
CA GLU A 218 -8.21 -10.30 5.01
C GLU A 218 -7.20 -11.26 4.34
N ASP A 219 -7.46 -11.64 3.09
CA ASP A 219 -6.52 -12.42 2.30
C ASP A 219 -5.27 -11.60 1.97
N TRP A 220 -5.43 -10.29 1.72
CA TRP A 220 -4.29 -9.39 1.50
C TRP A 220 -3.37 -9.32 2.71
N GLN A 221 -3.93 -9.15 3.91
CA GLN A 221 -3.20 -9.16 5.18
C GLN A 221 -2.42 -10.47 5.38
N THR A 222 -3.01 -11.60 5.00
CA THR A 222 -2.35 -12.90 5.03
C THR A 222 -1.18 -12.95 4.04
N ILE A 223 -1.42 -12.57 2.78
CA ILE A 223 -0.42 -12.55 1.71
C ILE A 223 0.75 -11.64 2.08
N THR A 224 0.50 -10.44 2.58
CA THR A 224 1.57 -9.50 2.97
C THR A 224 2.31 -9.98 4.21
N GLY A 225 1.62 -10.60 5.17
CA GLY A 225 2.25 -11.18 6.37
C GLY A 225 3.22 -12.31 6.03
N VAL A 226 2.85 -13.21 5.12
CA VAL A 226 3.74 -14.25 4.60
C VAL A 226 4.82 -13.66 3.70
N GLY A 227 4.46 -12.70 2.85
CA GLY A 227 5.35 -12.07 1.89
C GLY A 227 6.46 -11.22 2.52
N ALA A 228 6.20 -10.63 3.69
CA ALA A 228 7.17 -9.83 4.44
C ALA A 228 8.28 -10.70 5.03
N ASP A 229 7.93 -11.87 5.59
CA ASP A 229 8.90 -12.88 6.05
C ASP A 229 8.53 -14.29 5.55
N PRO A 230 8.91 -14.63 4.30
CA PRO A 230 8.62 -15.94 3.73
C PRO A 230 9.33 -17.09 4.44
N SER A 231 10.39 -16.80 5.22
CA SER A 231 11.13 -17.82 5.97
C SER A 231 10.50 -18.15 7.33
N GLY A 232 9.60 -17.29 7.83
CA GLY A 232 9.01 -17.39 9.16
C GLY A 232 10.02 -17.24 10.31
N THR A 233 11.25 -16.82 10.01
CA THR A 233 12.33 -16.71 11.00
C THR A 233 12.07 -15.62 12.04
N ARG A 234 11.17 -14.67 11.74
CA ARG A 234 10.80 -13.51 12.56
C ARG A 234 9.48 -13.70 13.33
N LYS A 235 8.86 -14.89 13.35
CA LYS A 235 7.62 -15.20 14.11
C LYS A 235 7.90 -15.87 15.47
N GLY A 236 7.25 -15.43 16.55
CA GLY A 236 7.30 -16.06 17.90
C GLY A 236 7.07 -15.07 19.06
N VAL A 237 6.59 -15.55 20.22
CA VAL A 237 6.13 -14.69 21.36
C VAL A 237 7.20 -13.72 21.89
N THR A 238 8.48 -14.08 21.75
CA THR A 238 9.66 -13.25 22.06
C THR A 238 10.29 -12.56 20.83
N LYS A 239 9.83 -12.92 19.61
CA LYS A 239 10.18 -12.33 18.30
C LYS A 239 9.11 -11.33 17.80
N ASN A 240 8.13 -11.03 18.65
CA ASN A 240 6.86 -10.32 18.41
C ASN A 240 6.99 -8.80 18.12
N ALA A 241 7.97 -8.33 17.35
CA ALA A 241 8.10 -6.88 17.09
C ALA A 241 8.55 -6.48 15.69
N GLN A 242 8.81 -7.44 14.80
CA GLN A 242 9.70 -7.16 13.67
C GLN A 242 9.04 -6.86 12.34
N VAL A 243 7.71 -6.79 12.23
CA VAL A 243 7.06 -6.43 10.96
C VAL A 243 5.86 -5.53 11.21
N SER A 244 5.84 -4.36 10.57
CA SER A 244 4.65 -3.51 10.51
C SER A 244 4.25 -3.33 9.05
N THR A 245 3.00 -3.61 8.71
CA THR A 245 2.50 -3.58 7.33
C THR A 245 1.35 -2.61 7.21
N LEU A 246 1.50 -1.64 6.33
CA LEU A 246 0.51 -0.62 6.03
C LEU A 246 -0.08 -0.86 4.63
N ASN A 247 -1.41 -0.94 4.52
CA ASN A 247 -2.07 -0.91 3.22
C ASN A 247 -1.98 0.49 2.60
N LEU A 248 -1.84 0.56 1.28
CA LEU A 248 -1.71 1.78 0.49
C LEU A 248 -2.88 1.93 -0.49
N ASP A 249 -2.90 3.01 -1.28
CA ASP A 249 -3.98 3.20 -2.25
C ASP A 249 -4.01 2.06 -3.29
N GLY A 250 -5.21 1.53 -3.55
CA GLY A 250 -5.43 0.30 -4.30
C GLY A 250 -6.03 0.53 -5.68
N GLY A 251 -6.55 -0.54 -6.29
CA GLY A 251 -7.21 -0.49 -7.59
C GLY A 251 -6.30 0.09 -8.68
N GLY A 252 -6.81 1.07 -9.43
CA GLY A 252 -6.06 1.70 -10.52
C GLY A 252 -4.82 2.49 -10.09
N SER A 253 -4.69 2.82 -8.80
CA SER A 253 -3.53 3.54 -8.25
C SER A 253 -2.34 2.63 -7.96
N VAL A 254 -2.51 1.30 -7.99
CA VAL A 254 -1.44 0.34 -7.72
C VAL A 254 -0.31 0.55 -8.72
N PHE A 255 0.90 0.81 -8.21
CA PHE A 255 2.10 0.96 -9.01
C PHE A 255 3.30 0.39 -8.26
N LEU A 256 4.14 -0.34 -8.98
CA LEU A 256 5.44 -0.80 -8.48
C LEU A 256 6.48 -0.67 -9.59
N GLY A 257 7.65 -0.15 -9.27
CA GLY A 257 8.74 -0.02 -10.21
C GLY A 257 10.11 0.05 -9.57
N ILE A 258 11.14 0.10 -10.41
CA ILE A 258 12.53 0.36 -10.04
C ILE A 258 12.99 1.60 -10.80
N ARG A 259 13.49 2.58 -10.06
CA ARG A 259 14.22 3.73 -10.60
C ARG A 259 15.66 3.31 -10.87
N ASN A 260 16.14 3.48 -12.10
CA ASN A 260 17.54 3.35 -12.50
C ASN A 260 18.03 4.65 -13.15
N GLU A 261 19.27 4.67 -13.62
CA GLU A 261 19.88 5.83 -14.28
C GLU A 261 19.12 6.26 -15.55
N GLN A 262 18.48 5.32 -16.24
CA GLN A 262 17.78 5.55 -17.51
C GLN A 262 16.32 5.97 -17.34
N GLY A 263 15.75 5.85 -16.14
CA GLY A 263 14.34 6.11 -15.92
C GLY A 263 13.70 5.17 -14.89
N VAL A 264 12.38 5.03 -15.01
CA VAL A 264 11.58 4.19 -14.11
C VAL A 264 11.06 2.99 -14.89
N THR A 265 11.54 1.80 -14.52
CA THR A 265 11.04 0.54 -15.05
C THR A 265 9.82 0.12 -14.22
N GLN A 266 8.65 0.07 -14.85
CA GLN A 266 7.44 -0.41 -14.21
C GLN A 266 7.46 -1.94 -14.13
N ILE A 267 7.24 -2.47 -12.93
CA ILE A 267 7.16 -3.91 -12.67
C ILE A 267 5.71 -4.37 -12.57
N ALA A 268 4.88 -3.60 -11.87
CA ALA A 268 3.46 -3.92 -11.71
C ALA A 268 2.63 -2.63 -11.78
N ARG A 269 1.41 -2.75 -12.30
CA ARG A 269 0.40 -1.68 -12.30
C ARG A 269 -0.99 -2.26 -12.11
N GLY A 270 -1.86 -1.50 -11.45
CA GLY A 270 -3.29 -1.76 -11.42
C GLY A 270 -4.02 -1.16 -12.63
N GLY A 271 -5.32 -1.43 -12.70
CA GLY A 271 -6.20 -0.98 -13.77
C GLY A 271 -6.01 -1.72 -15.09
N ASP A 272 -6.83 -1.37 -16.09
CA ASP A 272 -6.77 -1.99 -17.41
C ASP A 272 -5.43 -1.64 -18.09
N PRO A 273 -4.61 -2.61 -18.52
CA PRO A 273 -3.32 -2.37 -19.16
C PRO A 273 -3.40 -1.50 -20.43
N LYS A 274 -4.59 -1.34 -21.02
CA LYS A 274 -4.84 -0.48 -22.20
C LYS A 274 -5.11 0.98 -21.85
N GLU A 275 -5.41 1.28 -20.59
CA GLU A 275 -5.61 2.65 -20.09
C GLU A 275 -4.31 3.20 -19.51
N ASP A 276 -4.24 4.52 -19.37
CA ASP A 276 -3.12 5.17 -18.68
C ASP A 276 -3.06 4.78 -17.20
N VAL A 277 -1.84 4.77 -16.64
CA VAL A 277 -1.66 4.57 -15.20
C VAL A 277 -2.30 5.75 -14.47
N ARG A 278 -3.09 5.46 -13.44
CA ARG A 278 -3.75 6.51 -12.66
C ARG A 278 -2.72 7.41 -11.96
N PRO A 279 -2.89 8.74 -12.01
CA PRO A 279 -2.09 9.65 -11.19
C PRO A 279 -2.27 9.40 -9.69
N VAL A 280 -1.22 9.65 -8.91
CA VAL A 280 -1.19 9.54 -7.45
C VAL A 280 -0.62 10.82 -6.83
N ALA A 281 -1.03 11.12 -5.60
CA ALA A 281 -0.52 12.29 -4.87
C ALA A 281 0.91 12.09 -4.35
N ASN A 282 1.33 10.84 -4.16
CA ASN A 282 2.65 10.50 -3.65
C ASN A 282 3.06 9.05 -3.99
N VAL A 283 4.37 8.82 -3.97
CA VAL A 283 5.02 7.51 -4.08
C VAL A 283 6.03 7.34 -2.95
N ILE A 284 6.24 6.09 -2.52
CA ILE A 284 7.24 5.73 -1.52
C ILE A 284 8.40 5.07 -2.25
N ALA A 285 9.62 5.55 -1.99
CA ALA A 285 10.84 5.01 -2.58
C ALA A 285 11.80 4.50 -1.49
N ALA A 286 12.56 3.46 -1.80
CA ALA A 286 13.65 2.97 -0.94
C ALA A 286 14.74 2.30 -1.77
N ASN A 287 16.00 2.58 -1.46
CA ASN A 287 17.17 1.92 -2.06
C ASN A 287 17.85 0.99 -1.05
N SER A 288 18.56 -0.02 -1.56
CA SER A 288 19.31 -0.91 -0.67
C SER A 288 20.50 -0.18 -0.05
N THR A 289 20.70 -0.32 1.26
CA THR A 289 21.85 0.26 1.98
C THR A 289 22.92 -0.80 2.30
N VAL A 290 22.74 -2.03 1.82
CA VAL A 290 23.66 -3.15 2.04
C VAL A 290 24.38 -3.43 0.73
N GLY A 291 25.71 -3.22 0.70
CA GLY A 291 26.57 -3.62 -0.42
C GLY A 291 27.01 -2.51 -1.39
N GLY A 292 26.89 -1.23 -1.05
CA GLY A 292 27.45 -0.14 -1.85
C GLY A 292 28.77 0.39 -1.27
N LYS A 293 29.91 -0.12 -1.73
CA LYS A 293 31.03 0.80 -1.98
C LYS A 293 30.66 1.52 -3.28
N GLN A 294 30.49 2.84 -3.22
CA GLN A 294 30.66 3.67 -4.40
C GLN A 294 32.14 3.66 -4.80
#